data_AF-A0A6A6J1Q8-F1
#
_entry.id   AF-A0A6A6J1Q8-F1
#
_cell.length_a   1.000
_cell.length_b   1.000
_cell.length_c   1.000
_cell.angle_alpha   90.00
_cell.angle_beta   90.00
_cell.angle_gamma   90.00
#
_symmetry.space_group_name_H-M   'P 1'
#
loop_
_entity.id
_entity.type
_entity.pdbx_description
1 polymer ?
#
loop_
_entity_poly.entity_id
_entity_poly.type
_entity_poly.pdbx_seq_one_letter_code
_entity_poly.pdbx_strand_id
1 'polypeptide(L)'
;MKGAPVSLVLDQDVTLAEDADLTITLLGPAEDGVKHVTEIRVSTEVCLQSNYLRTVIKASEDPTEITLGGELKREGANKHGQEEGENKEGALVWLAHLHKLSDQRMKEIGLHEISVTGICHAIRLWKWHEPGQPLDVLQPWFNKVYETTINGATLDIDSARLLALPCQLFDHAVGFARVTKFLAYNHIGHIKERQPKGFKAKFLHLAPADFVGPANHARGGLKTTLHKNLWKKAGSVLRFETAACKCWDATIGQYLAALVKIDTFPVDDVIPRASINDIVARLKQFEFDYIPACNRCRSIDWVYVVRKTVAATEAYFDGLCLDCMDRSKPKGKDLDDEYWRHNESMGGRWDTRCRIKHNQATWYVSWLGRDDTRQKLLRGNDGYRPGDEG
;
A
#
# COMPACT_ATOMS: atom_id res chain seq x y z
N MET A 1 -23.62 17.17 -30.44
CA MET A 1 -22.66 16.22 -31.05
C MET A 1 -23.22 14.82 -30.85
N LYS A 2 -23.55 14.10 -31.94
CA LYS A 2 -23.89 12.66 -31.84
C LYS A 2 -22.61 11.94 -31.39
N GLY A 3 -22.68 11.21 -30.28
CA GLY A 3 -21.54 10.43 -29.78
C GLY A 3 -21.06 9.44 -30.84
N ALA A 4 -19.77 9.12 -30.82
CA ALA A 4 -19.20 8.06 -31.66
C ALA A 4 -20.00 6.75 -31.45
N PRO A 5 -20.23 5.95 -32.50
CA PRO A 5 -20.92 4.67 -32.37
C PRO A 5 -20.16 3.79 -31.38
N VAL A 6 -20.87 3.26 -30.39
CA VAL A 6 -20.34 2.30 -29.41
C VAL A 6 -20.74 0.91 -29.86
N SER A 7 -19.77 0.02 -30.04
CA SER A 7 -20.02 -1.39 -30.37
C SER A 7 -20.27 -2.19 -29.09
N LEU A 8 -21.24 -3.10 -29.11
CA LEU A 8 -21.48 -4.04 -28.02
C LEU A 8 -20.80 -5.37 -28.34
N VAL A 9 -20.06 -5.90 -27.37
CA VAL A 9 -19.42 -7.23 -27.45
C VAL A 9 -19.98 -8.08 -26.33
N LEU A 10 -20.58 -9.21 -26.68
CA LEU A 10 -21.10 -10.18 -25.70
C LEU A 10 -19.93 -10.99 -25.14
N ASP A 11 -19.79 -10.96 -23.82
CA ASP A 11 -18.88 -11.79 -23.05
C ASP A 11 -19.51 -13.17 -22.76
N GLN A 12 -18.72 -14.08 -22.22
CA GLN A 12 -19.24 -15.36 -21.74
C GLN A 12 -20.29 -15.18 -20.63
N ASP A 13 -21.44 -15.83 -20.82
CA ASP A 13 -22.52 -15.89 -19.83
C ASP A 13 -22.07 -16.61 -18.55
N VAL A 14 -22.58 -16.15 -17.41
CA VAL A 14 -22.22 -16.70 -16.10
C VAL A 14 -23.47 -17.10 -15.33
N THR A 15 -23.60 -18.39 -15.01
CA THR A 15 -24.66 -18.89 -14.13
C THR A 15 -24.14 -19.04 -12.70
N LEU A 16 -24.76 -18.30 -11.78
CA LEU A 16 -24.41 -18.29 -10.34
C LEU A 16 -25.33 -19.17 -9.49
N ALA A 17 -26.50 -19.58 -9.99
CA ALA A 17 -27.46 -20.39 -9.24
C ALA A 17 -28.06 -21.49 -10.12
N GLU A 18 -28.29 -22.68 -9.56
CA GLU A 18 -28.92 -23.79 -10.29
C GLU A 18 -30.42 -23.53 -10.55
N ASP A 19 -31.06 -22.81 -9.63
CA ASP A 19 -32.44 -22.32 -9.68
C ASP A 19 -32.56 -20.95 -10.36
N ALA A 20 -31.59 -20.56 -11.19
CA ALA A 20 -31.55 -19.22 -11.76
C ALA A 20 -32.74 -18.90 -12.68
N ASP A 21 -33.59 -17.99 -12.22
CA ASP A 21 -34.83 -17.51 -12.85
C ASP A 21 -34.80 -16.01 -13.22
N LEU A 22 -33.71 -15.31 -12.88
CA LEU A 22 -33.46 -13.92 -13.25
C LEU A 22 -32.17 -13.79 -14.07
N THR A 23 -32.24 -13.05 -15.17
CA THR A 23 -31.08 -12.65 -15.97
C THR A 23 -30.72 -11.19 -15.66
N ILE A 24 -29.48 -10.97 -15.21
CA ILE A 24 -28.90 -9.64 -15.06
C ILE A 24 -27.98 -9.38 -16.25
N THR A 25 -28.37 -8.44 -17.10
CA THR A 25 -27.50 -7.91 -18.16
C THR A 25 -26.58 -6.86 -17.57
N LEU A 26 -25.29 -7.15 -17.50
CA LEU A 26 -24.28 -6.21 -17.01
C LEU A 26 -23.62 -5.49 -18.19
N LEU A 27 -23.76 -4.17 -18.22
CA LEU A 27 -23.08 -3.31 -19.19
C LEU A 27 -21.77 -2.78 -18.61
N GLY A 28 -20.66 -3.22 -19.20
CA GLY A 28 -19.32 -2.76 -18.88
C GLY A 28 -19.06 -1.30 -19.27
N PRO A 29 -18.01 -0.67 -18.71
CA PRO A 29 -17.58 0.65 -19.14
C PRO A 29 -17.17 0.61 -20.63
N ALA A 30 -17.35 1.74 -21.32
CA ALA A 30 -16.89 1.85 -22.69
C ALA A 30 -15.36 2.00 -22.73
N GLU A 31 -14.68 1.03 -23.33
CA GLU A 31 -13.24 1.01 -23.54
C GLU A 31 -12.98 1.02 -25.05
N ASP A 32 -12.26 2.04 -25.54
CA ASP A 32 -11.94 2.22 -26.96
C ASP A 32 -13.14 2.14 -27.92
N GLY A 33 -14.32 2.60 -27.46
CA GLY A 33 -15.56 2.57 -28.25
C GLY A 33 -16.31 1.24 -28.20
N VAL A 34 -15.88 0.29 -27.37
CA VAL A 34 -16.52 -1.00 -27.14
C VAL A 34 -17.10 -1.06 -25.74
N LYS A 35 -18.33 -1.56 -25.59
CA LYS A 35 -18.90 -1.96 -24.30
C LYS A 35 -19.06 -3.47 -24.27
N HIS A 36 -18.52 -4.08 -23.23
CA HIS A 36 -18.74 -5.48 -22.95
C HIS A 36 -20.11 -5.68 -22.29
N VAL A 37 -20.83 -6.71 -22.71
CA VAL A 37 -22.13 -7.09 -22.16
C VAL A 37 -21.97 -8.49 -21.58
N THR A 38 -22.30 -8.69 -20.31
CA THR A 38 -22.27 -10.02 -19.67
C THR A 38 -23.67 -10.35 -19.18
N GLU A 39 -24.20 -11.49 -19.57
CA GLU A 39 -25.43 -12.03 -18.98
C GLU A 39 -25.08 -12.88 -17.75
N ILE A 40 -25.71 -12.56 -16.62
CA ILE A 40 -25.48 -13.24 -15.36
C ILE A 40 -26.81 -13.83 -14.90
N ARG A 41 -26.88 -15.16 -14.84
CA ARG A 41 -28.08 -15.89 -14.38
C ARG A 41 -28.02 -16.12 -12.87
N VAL A 42 -29.03 -15.63 -12.17
CA VAL A 42 -29.11 -15.57 -10.70
C VAL A 42 -30.50 -15.98 -10.19
N SER A 43 -30.60 -16.25 -8.89
CA SER A 43 -31.88 -16.53 -8.23
C SER A 43 -32.56 -15.21 -7.82
N THR A 44 -33.81 -15.01 -8.27
CA THR A 44 -34.65 -13.85 -7.93
C THR A 44 -34.86 -13.77 -6.42
N GLU A 45 -35.08 -14.91 -5.78
CA GLU A 45 -35.30 -15.00 -4.32
C GLU A 45 -34.12 -14.40 -3.55
N VAL A 46 -32.89 -14.77 -3.93
CA VAL A 46 -31.67 -14.23 -3.34
C VAL A 46 -31.52 -12.74 -3.63
N CYS A 47 -31.72 -12.32 -4.89
CA CYS A 47 -31.58 -10.91 -5.29
C CYS A 47 -32.58 -10.01 -4.56
N LEU A 48 -33.79 -10.50 -4.29
CA LEU A 48 -34.78 -9.77 -3.49
C LEU A 48 -34.34 -9.55 -2.04
N GLN A 49 -33.32 -10.22 -1.52
CA GLN A 49 -32.77 -9.94 -0.18
C GLN A 49 -31.92 -8.65 -0.15
N SER A 50 -31.30 -8.27 -1.27
CA SER A 50 -30.60 -6.99 -1.43
C SER A 50 -31.61 -5.86 -1.59
N ASN A 51 -31.48 -4.80 -0.77
CA ASN A 51 -32.37 -3.64 -0.87
C ASN A 51 -32.25 -2.94 -2.24
N TYR A 52 -31.05 -2.90 -2.80
CA TYR A 52 -30.81 -2.29 -4.10
C TYR A 52 -31.44 -3.13 -5.21
N LEU A 53 -31.09 -4.42 -5.32
CA LEU A 53 -31.64 -5.27 -6.38
C LEU A 53 -33.15 -5.43 -6.26
N ARG A 54 -33.71 -5.53 -5.04
CA ARG A 54 -35.17 -5.51 -4.83
C ARG A 54 -35.82 -4.26 -5.43
N THR A 55 -35.18 -3.11 -5.31
CA THR A 55 -35.70 -1.86 -5.87
C THR A 55 -35.61 -1.85 -7.38
N VAL A 56 -34.49 -2.31 -7.95
CA VAL A 56 -34.27 -2.41 -9.40
C VAL A 56 -35.26 -3.39 -10.04
N ILE A 57 -35.40 -4.60 -9.49
CA ILE A 57 -36.33 -5.63 -9.98
C ILE A 57 -37.78 -5.13 -9.95
N LYS A 58 -38.21 -4.49 -8.85
CA LYS A 58 -39.57 -3.95 -8.73
C LYS A 58 -39.86 -2.79 -9.69
N ALA A 59 -38.82 -2.09 -10.13
CA ALA A 59 -38.94 -0.98 -11.07
C ALA A 59 -38.82 -1.43 -12.54
N SER A 60 -38.41 -2.69 -12.79
CA SER A 60 -38.28 -3.25 -14.13
C SER A 60 -39.65 -3.52 -14.74
N GLU A 61 -39.76 -3.34 -16.07
CA GLU A 61 -40.93 -3.76 -16.84
C GLU A 61 -41.05 -5.29 -16.87
N ASP A 62 -39.90 -5.98 -16.97
CA ASP A 62 -39.78 -7.42 -16.83
C ASP A 62 -39.01 -7.76 -15.55
N PRO A 63 -39.65 -8.36 -14.53
CA PRO A 63 -38.98 -8.73 -13.30
C PRO A 63 -38.02 -9.93 -13.45
N THR A 64 -38.03 -10.64 -14.58
CA THR A 64 -37.10 -11.74 -14.88
C THR A 64 -35.85 -11.30 -15.65
N GLU A 65 -35.81 -10.04 -16.10
CA GLU A 65 -34.67 -9.46 -16.80
C GLU A 65 -34.40 -8.04 -16.32
N ILE A 66 -33.20 -7.80 -15.77
CA ILE A 66 -32.77 -6.46 -15.36
C ILE A 66 -31.44 -6.09 -15.99
N THR A 67 -31.16 -4.79 -16.12
CA THR A 67 -29.88 -4.28 -16.63
C THR A 67 -29.15 -3.46 -15.58
N LEU A 68 -27.86 -3.71 -15.38
CA LEU A 68 -26.97 -2.93 -14.52
C LEU A 68 -25.88 -2.24 -15.37
N GLY A 69 -25.44 -1.04 -14.96
CA GLY A 69 -24.41 -0.27 -15.69
C GLY A 69 -24.90 0.55 -16.90
N GLY A 70 -26.22 0.56 -17.15
CA GLY A 70 -26.88 1.37 -18.18
C GLY A 70 -27.76 2.51 -17.63
N GLU A 71 -27.79 2.71 -16.32
CA GLU A 71 -28.67 3.69 -15.68
C GLU A 71 -28.33 5.12 -16.13
N LEU A 72 -29.26 5.79 -16.83
CA LEU A 72 -29.21 7.23 -17.09
C LEU A 72 -29.12 7.96 -15.74
N LYS A 73 -28.02 8.65 -15.51
CA LYS A 73 -27.79 9.45 -14.29
C LYS A 73 -28.98 10.39 -14.03
N ARG A 74 -29.46 10.42 -12.79
CA ARG A 74 -30.37 11.47 -12.28
C ARG A 74 -29.80 12.86 -12.62
N GLU A 75 -30.67 13.81 -12.95
CA GLU A 75 -30.30 15.19 -13.29
C GLU A 75 -29.29 15.76 -12.27
N GLY A 76 -28.15 16.24 -12.78
CA GLY A 76 -27.10 16.90 -11.98
C GLY A 76 -25.78 16.13 -11.83
N ALA A 77 -25.70 14.87 -12.23
CA ALA A 77 -24.44 14.11 -12.17
C ALA A 77 -23.59 14.26 -13.45
N ASN A 78 -22.69 15.25 -13.41
CA ASN A 78 -21.52 15.47 -14.27
C ASN A 78 -21.81 16.01 -15.69
N LYS A 79 -21.16 17.12 -16.08
CA LYS A 79 -21.24 17.75 -17.41
C LYS A 79 -20.56 16.97 -18.56
N HIS A 80 -20.15 15.73 -18.32
CA HIS A 80 -19.52 14.86 -19.31
C HIS A 80 -20.29 13.53 -19.34
N GLY A 81 -21.21 13.43 -20.32
CA GLY A 81 -22.16 12.34 -20.49
C GLY A 81 -21.55 11.01 -20.93
N GLN A 82 -20.67 10.43 -20.11
CA GLN A 82 -20.31 9.03 -20.21
C GLN A 82 -21.15 8.24 -19.19
N GLU A 83 -21.98 7.34 -19.70
CA GLU A 83 -22.59 6.26 -18.93
C GLU A 83 -21.44 5.48 -18.26
N GLU A 84 -21.39 5.50 -16.93
CA GLU A 84 -20.42 4.72 -16.18
C GLU A 84 -20.94 3.29 -16.14
N GLY A 85 -20.42 2.42 -17.01
CA GLY A 85 -20.69 0.99 -16.95
C GLY A 85 -20.13 0.35 -15.68
N GLU A 86 -20.60 -0.84 -15.35
CA GLU A 86 -20.20 -1.56 -14.14
C GLU A 86 -19.06 -2.54 -14.43
N ASN A 87 -18.14 -2.68 -13.48
CA ASN A 87 -17.02 -3.60 -13.63
C ASN A 87 -17.50 -5.04 -13.41
N LYS A 88 -17.30 -5.89 -14.42
CA LYS A 88 -17.68 -7.31 -14.42
C LYS A 88 -17.17 -8.09 -13.21
N GLU A 89 -15.86 -8.01 -12.94
CA GLU A 89 -15.25 -8.76 -11.83
C GLU A 89 -15.88 -8.37 -10.49
N GLY A 90 -16.01 -7.06 -10.22
CA GLY A 90 -16.61 -6.56 -9.00
C GLY A 90 -18.08 -6.96 -8.83
N ALA A 91 -18.86 -6.88 -9.90
CA ALA A 91 -20.28 -7.27 -9.89
C ALA A 91 -20.45 -8.77 -9.65
N LEU A 92 -19.65 -9.61 -10.31
CA LEU A 92 -19.67 -11.05 -10.10
C LEU A 92 -19.29 -11.42 -8.66
N VAL A 93 -18.28 -10.78 -8.07
CA VAL A 93 -17.92 -11.02 -6.67
C VAL A 93 -19.06 -10.65 -5.73
N TRP A 94 -19.69 -9.49 -5.92
CA TRP A 94 -20.83 -9.06 -5.10
C TRP A 94 -22.01 -10.03 -5.21
N LEU A 95 -22.42 -10.39 -6.42
CA LEU A 95 -23.51 -11.33 -6.65
C LEU A 95 -23.17 -12.73 -6.12
N ALA A 96 -21.94 -13.21 -6.29
CA ALA A 96 -21.49 -14.50 -5.79
C ALA A 96 -21.58 -14.58 -4.25
N HIS A 97 -21.26 -13.50 -3.54
CA HIS A 97 -21.39 -13.44 -2.09
C HIS A 97 -22.84 -13.35 -1.63
N LEU A 98 -23.71 -12.62 -2.35
CA LEU A 98 -25.15 -12.63 -2.08
C LEU A 98 -25.73 -14.05 -2.19
N HIS A 99 -25.30 -14.81 -3.20
CA HIS A 99 -25.70 -16.21 -3.42
C HIS A 99 -24.96 -17.21 -2.53
N LYS A 100 -24.04 -16.75 -1.67
CA LYS A 100 -23.23 -17.60 -0.77
C LYS A 100 -22.56 -18.75 -1.53
N LEU A 101 -22.03 -18.45 -2.71
CA LEU A 101 -21.35 -19.45 -3.53
C LEU A 101 -20.21 -20.12 -2.76
N SER A 102 -20.02 -21.41 -3.01
CA SER A 102 -18.90 -22.15 -2.43
C SER A 102 -17.56 -21.64 -2.98
N ASP A 103 -16.49 -21.76 -2.19
CA ASP A 103 -15.13 -21.42 -2.61
C ASP A 103 -14.72 -22.14 -3.90
N GLN A 104 -15.10 -23.41 -4.04
CA GLN A 104 -14.87 -24.21 -5.24
C GLN A 104 -15.58 -23.59 -6.45
N ARG A 105 -16.84 -23.18 -6.31
CA ARG A 105 -17.59 -22.55 -7.40
C ARG A 105 -16.99 -21.21 -7.77
N MET A 106 -16.67 -20.35 -6.78
CA MET A 106 -16.01 -19.06 -7.01
C MET A 106 -14.67 -19.22 -7.77
N LYS A 107 -13.91 -20.28 -7.47
CA LYS A 107 -12.70 -20.62 -8.21
C LYS A 107 -12.98 -21.00 -9.66
N GLU A 108 -13.96 -21.87 -9.92
CA GLU A 108 -14.32 -22.33 -11.27
C GLU A 108 -14.72 -21.19 -12.21
N ILE A 109 -15.40 -20.16 -11.68
CA ILE A 109 -15.79 -18.97 -12.45
C ILE A 109 -14.73 -17.85 -12.41
N GLY A 110 -13.51 -18.16 -11.96
CA GLY A 110 -12.37 -17.24 -12.03
C GLY A 110 -12.33 -16.12 -11.00
N LEU A 111 -13.17 -16.14 -9.96
CA LEU A 111 -13.23 -15.04 -8.97
C LEU A 111 -12.04 -14.99 -8.00
N HIS A 112 -11.13 -15.95 -8.07
CA HIS A 112 -9.86 -15.92 -7.35
C HIS A 112 -8.71 -15.34 -8.20
N GLU A 113 -8.94 -15.10 -9.49
CA GLU A 113 -7.96 -14.62 -10.47
C GLU A 113 -8.42 -13.30 -11.09
N ILE A 114 -8.75 -12.33 -10.24
CA ILE A 114 -9.28 -11.03 -10.67
C ILE A 114 -8.26 -9.91 -10.52
N SER A 115 -8.47 -8.83 -11.27
CA SER A 115 -7.64 -7.63 -11.17
C SER A 115 -7.82 -6.89 -9.83
N VAL A 116 -6.80 -6.11 -9.43
CA VAL A 116 -6.89 -5.22 -8.26
C VAL A 116 -8.04 -4.20 -8.43
N THR A 117 -8.31 -3.78 -9.67
CA THR A 117 -9.46 -2.93 -9.99
C THR A 117 -10.77 -3.64 -9.66
N GLY A 118 -10.91 -4.91 -10.05
CA GLY A 118 -12.06 -5.76 -9.70
C GLY A 118 -12.28 -5.85 -8.19
N ILE A 119 -11.20 -6.01 -7.40
CA ILE A 119 -11.26 -5.99 -5.93
C ILE A 119 -11.83 -4.66 -5.42
N CYS A 120 -11.35 -3.52 -5.95
CA CYS A 120 -11.87 -2.20 -5.57
C CYS A 120 -13.36 -2.03 -5.92
N HIS A 121 -13.80 -2.56 -7.07
CA HIS A 121 -15.20 -2.54 -7.46
C HIS A 121 -16.08 -3.45 -6.60
N ALA A 122 -15.61 -4.64 -6.23
CA ALA A 122 -16.31 -5.52 -5.29
C ALA A 122 -16.54 -4.81 -3.94
N ILE A 123 -15.51 -4.17 -3.38
CA ILE A 123 -15.61 -3.38 -2.15
C ILE A 123 -16.64 -2.24 -2.30
N ARG A 124 -16.61 -1.52 -3.43
CA ARG A 124 -17.54 -0.42 -3.72
C ARG A 124 -18.98 -0.91 -3.74
N LEU A 125 -19.25 -1.95 -4.53
CA LEU A 125 -20.60 -2.49 -4.70
C LEU A 125 -21.14 -3.01 -3.37
N TRP A 126 -20.34 -3.76 -2.61
CA TRP A 126 -20.72 -4.25 -1.29
C TRP A 126 -21.07 -3.11 -0.33
N LYS A 127 -20.18 -2.13 -0.16
CA LYS A 127 -20.41 -0.99 0.74
C LYS A 127 -21.61 -0.13 0.35
N TRP A 128 -21.88 0.01 -0.94
CA TRP A 128 -22.93 0.89 -1.44
C TRP A 128 -24.30 0.21 -1.44
N HIS A 129 -24.37 -1.05 -1.87
CA HIS A 129 -25.63 -1.76 -2.07
C HIS A 129 -26.01 -2.62 -0.85
N GLU A 130 -25.06 -3.00 -0.01
CA GLU A 130 -25.27 -3.81 1.20
C GLU A 130 -24.83 -3.08 2.49
N PRO A 131 -25.26 -1.82 2.76
CA PRO A 131 -24.76 -1.02 3.88
C PRO A 131 -25.08 -1.60 5.27
N GLY A 132 -26.03 -2.54 5.37
CA GLY A 132 -26.36 -3.24 6.60
C GLY A 132 -25.53 -4.50 6.85
N GLN A 133 -24.71 -4.92 5.87
CA GLN A 133 -23.87 -6.09 5.99
C GLN A 133 -22.41 -5.70 6.26
N PRO A 134 -21.71 -6.42 7.15
CA PRO A 134 -20.32 -6.10 7.42
C PRO A 134 -19.45 -6.45 6.21
N LEU A 135 -18.41 -5.67 5.96
CA LEU A 135 -17.52 -5.85 4.80
C LEU A 135 -16.57 -7.06 4.98
N ASP A 136 -16.30 -7.45 6.22
CA ASP A 136 -15.40 -8.55 6.59
C ASP A 136 -15.87 -9.91 6.07
N VAL A 137 -17.14 -10.06 5.65
CA VAL A 137 -17.62 -11.26 4.96
C VAL A 137 -16.86 -11.54 3.66
N LEU A 138 -16.28 -10.52 3.01
CA LEU A 138 -15.45 -10.67 1.82
C LEU A 138 -13.98 -10.99 2.16
N GLN A 139 -13.58 -10.94 3.43
CA GLN A 139 -12.19 -11.15 3.86
C GLN A 139 -11.66 -12.55 3.49
N PRO A 140 -12.39 -13.66 3.71
CA PRO A 140 -11.90 -14.99 3.32
C PRO A 140 -11.63 -15.08 1.82
N TRP A 141 -12.51 -14.52 0.99
CA TRP A 141 -12.34 -14.45 -0.46
C TRP A 141 -11.13 -13.59 -0.84
N PHE A 142 -10.97 -12.40 -0.25
CA PHE A 142 -9.81 -11.56 -0.51
C PHE A 142 -8.50 -12.25 -0.17
N ASN A 143 -8.45 -13.00 0.94
CA ASN A 143 -7.25 -13.78 1.31
C ASN A 143 -6.91 -14.83 0.22
N LYS A 144 -7.92 -15.47 -0.40
CA LYS A 144 -7.70 -16.41 -1.50
C LYS A 144 -7.20 -15.73 -2.77
N VAL A 145 -7.78 -14.59 -3.13
CA VAL A 145 -7.32 -13.77 -4.27
C VAL A 145 -5.88 -13.30 -4.03
N TYR A 146 -5.58 -12.88 -2.80
CA TYR A 146 -4.23 -12.46 -2.44
C TYR A 146 -3.25 -13.60 -2.61
N GLU A 147 -3.53 -14.80 -2.08
CA GLU A 147 -2.63 -15.94 -2.22
C GLU A 147 -2.47 -16.43 -3.66
N THR A 148 -3.53 -16.36 -4.47
CA THR A 148 -3.54 -16.93 -5.83
C THR A 148 -2.91 -15.98 -6.85
N THR A 149 -3.23 -14.68 -6.78
CA THR A 149 -2.89 -13.71 -7.84
C THR A 149 -1.86 -12.69 -7.41
N ILE A 150 -1.87 -12.30 -6.14
CA ILE A 150 -1.07 -11.17 -5.66
C ILE A 150 0.24 -11.66 -5.02
N ASN A 151 0.19 -12.76 -4.27
CA ASN A 151 1.35 -13.33 -3.61
C ASN A 151 2.34 -13.85 -4.66
N GLY A 152 3.62 -13.55 -4.47
CA GLY A 152 4.67 -13.85 -5.46
C GLY A 152 4.67 -12.99 -6.73
N ALA A 153 3.57 -12.32 -7.10
CA ALA A 153 3.53 -11.44 -8.26
C ALA A 153 4.47 -10.23 -8.09
N THR A 154 5.10 -9.77 -9.17
CA THR A 154 5.93 -8.55 -9.10
C THR A 154 5.02 -7.34 -8.91
N LEU A 155 5.26 -6.57 -7.85
CA LEU A 155 4.53 -5.32 -7.63
C LEU A 155 5.07 -4.23 -8.54
N ASP A 156 4.17 -3.41 -9.06
CA ASP A 156 4.47 -2.11 -9.65
C ASP A 156 3.90 -0.99 -8.75
N ILE A 157 4.24 0.26 -9.06
CA ILE A 157 3.84 1.41 -8.24
C ILE A 157 2.32 1.58 -8.21
N ASP A 158 1.62 1.35 -9.32
CA ASP A 158 0.19 1.54 -9.41
C ASP A 158 -0.55 0.41 -8.69
N SER A 159 -0.18 -0.86 -8.92
CA SER A 159 -0.79 -1.99 -8.20
C SER A 159 -0.56 -1.90 -6.68
N ALA A 160 0.65 -1.52 -6.23
CA ALA A 160 0.92 -1.35 -4.80
C ALA A 160 0.11 -0.22 -4.16
N ARG A 161 -0.12 0.90 -4.87
CA ARG A 161 -0.97 2.00 -4.37
C ARG A 161 -2.43 1.59 -4.29
N LEU A 162 -2.92 0.79 -5.24
CA LEU A 162 -4.30 0.30 -5.25
C LEU A 162 -4.56 -0.76 -4.18
N LEU A 163 -3.58 -1.63 -3.91
CA LEU A 163 -3.69 -2.72 -2.94
C LEU A 163 -3.63 -2.27 -1.47
N ALA A 164 -3.12 -1.07 -1.18
CA ALA A 164 -3.04 -0.56 0.18
C ALA A 164 -4.41 -0.54 0.87
N LEU A 165 -5.45 -0.04 0.19
CA LEU A 165 -6.81 0.06 0.73
C LEU A 165 -7.45 -1.33 0.99
N PRO A 166 -7.51 -2.26 0.02
CA PRO A 166 -8.00 -3.62 0.27
C PRO A 166 -7.25 -4.34 1.40
N CYS A 167 -5.92 -4.29 1.41
CA CYS A 167 -5.14 -4.95 2.45
C CYS A 167 -5.45 -4.40 3.85
N GLN A 168 -5.69 -3.10 4.00
CA GLN A 168 -6.07 -2.53 5.28
C GLN A 168 -7.53 -2.84 5.65
N LEU A 169 -8.47 -2.72 4.69
CA LEU A 169 -9.89 -2.99 4.93
C LEU A 169 -10.16 -4.44 5.36
N PHE A 170 -9.43 -5.38 4.77
CA PHE A 170 -9.56 -6.81 5.06
C PHE A 170 -8.53 -7.32 6.09
N ASP A 171 -7.91 -6.41 6.84
CA ASP A 171 -6.95 -6.74 7.91
C ASP A 171 -5.84 -7.72 7.46
N HIS A 172 -5.38 -7.58 6.22
CA HIS A 172 -4.40 -8.47 5.60
C HIS A 172 -2.97 -7.97 5.88
N ALA A 173 -2.49 -8.21 7.11
CA ALA A 173 -1.23 -7.64 7.62
C ALA A 173 0.00 -7.87 6.74
N VAL A 174 0.20 -9.10 6.23
CA VAL A 174 1.36 -9.44 5.38
C VAL A 174 1.36 -8.62 4.09
N GLY A 175 0.19 -8.57 3.45
CA GLY A 175 -0.02 -7.79 2.23
C GLY A 175 0.16 -6.30 2.42
N PHE A 176 -0.41 -5.74 3.50
CA PHE A 176 -0.27 -4.32 3.81
C PHE A 176 1.19 -3.92 4.05
N ALA A 177 1.93 -4.72 4.80
CA ALA A 177 3.36 -4.51 5.02
C ALA A 177 4.16 -4.59 3.72
N ARG A 178 3.89 -5.60 2.89
CA ARG A 178 4.55 -5.78 1.60
C ARG A 178 4.36 -4.57 0.67
N VAL A 179 3.12 -4.12 0.48
CA VAL A 179 2.83 -3.00 -0.44
C VAL A 179 3.40 -1.68 0.07
N THR A 180 3.33 -1.43 1.38
CA THR A 180 3.85 -0.20 1.98
C THR A 180 5.38 -0.17 2.01
N LYS A 181 6.04 -1.31 2.25
CA LYS A 181 7.50 -1.46 2.08
C LYS A 181 7.89 -1.19 0.64
N PHE A 182 7.23 -1.85 -0.31
CA PHE A 182 7.51 -1.65 -1.73
C PHE A 182 7.42 -0.17 -2.13
N LEU A 183 6.36 0.54 -1.70
CA LEU A 183 6.20 1.96 -2.00
C LEU A 183 7.28 2.84 -1.36
N ALA A 184 7.64 2.61 -0.09
CA ALA A 184 8.67 3.39 0.59
C ALA A 184 10.03 3.32 -0.14
N TYR A 185 10.38 2.14 -0.66
CA TYR A 185 11.66 1.89 -1.32
C TYR A 185 11.68 2.25 -2.81
N ASN A 186 10.56 2.05 -3.55
CA ASN A 186 10.55 2.14 -5.01
C ASN A 186 9.86 3.41 -5.56
N HIS A 187 8.99 4.07 -4.79
CA HIS A 187 8.29 5.26 -5.30
C HIS A 187 9.26 6.44 -5.45
N ILE A 188 9.11 7.25 -6.50
CA ILE A 188 9.86 8.49 -6.69
C ILE A 188 9.03 9.67 -6.17
N GLY A 189 9.65 10.56 -5.39
CA GLY A 189 8.94 11.68 -4.78
C GLY A 189 7.96 11.25 -3.67
N HIS A 190 6.85 11.98 -3.55
CA HIS A 190 5.87 11.80 -2.48
C HIS A 190 4.86 10.69 -2.82
N ILE A 191 4.74 9.70 -1.94
CA ILE A 191 3.75 8.62 -2.07
C ILE A 191 2.36 9.23 -1.89
N LYS A 192 1.41 8.87 -2.74
CA LYS A 192 0.02 9.30 -2.64
C LYS A 192 -0.89 8.09 -2.74
N GLU A 193 -2.08 8.16 -2.17
CA GLU A 193 -3.12 7.19 -2.49
C GLU A 193 -3.49 7.31 -3.98
N ARG A 194 -4.01 6.23 -4.57
CA ARG A 194 -4.56 6.22 -5.92
C ARG A 194 -5.82 5.35 -5.92
N GLN A 195 -6.80 5.77 -6.70
CA GLN A 195 -7.95 4.93 -7.08
C GLN A 195 -7.75 4.40 -8.50
N PRO A 196 -8.40 3.29 -8.88
CA PRO A 196 -8.34 2.80 -10.26
C PRO A 196 -8.76 3.89 -11.25
N LYS A 197 -8.21 3.86 -12.47
CA LYS A 197 -8.61 4.83 -13.51
C LYS A 197 -10.11 4.67 -13.78
N GLY A 198 -10.83 5.80 -13.89
CA GLY A 198 -12.29 5.77 -14.08
C GLY A 198 -13.11 5.46 -12.83
N PHE A 199 -12.48 5.07 -11.73
CA PHE A 199 -13.15 4.78 -10.46
C PHE A 199 -13.37 6.06 -9.65
N LYS A 200 -14.63 6.35 -9.30
CA LYS A 200 -15.00 7.49 -8.46
C LYS A 200 -15.78 7.03 -7.24
N ALA A 201 -15.07 6.74 -6.15
CA ALA A 201 -15.71 6.42 -4.87
C ALA A 201 -15.14 7.30 -3.76
N LYS A 202 -15.79 8.44 -3.49
CA LYS A 202 -15.34 9.42 -2.47
C LYS A 202 -15.28 8.86 -1.04
N PHE A 203 -15.90 7.70 -0.79
CA PHE A 203 -15.94 7.04 0.50
C PHE A 203 -14.92 5.89 0.63
N LEU A 204 -14.16 5.59 -0.42
CA LEU A 204 -13.14 4.55 -0.45
C LEU A 204 -11.76 5.17 -0.47
N HIS A 205 -11.36 5.67 0.70
CA HIS A 205 -10.04 6.23 0.95
C HIS A 205 -9.53 5.78 2.30
N LEU A 206 -8.21 5.60 2.38
CA LEU A 206 -7.50 5.48 3.65
C LEU A 206 -7.36 6.85 4.29
N ALA A 207 -7.53 6.90 5.62
CA ALA A 207 -7.17 8.10 6.35
C ALA A 207 -5.67 8.40 6.11
N PRO A 208 -5.26 9.67 5.91
CA PRO A 208 -3.85 9.99 5.68
C PRO A 208 -2.92 9.44 6.77
N ALA A 209 -3.39 9.44 8.02
CA ALA A 209 -2.66 8.90 9.18
C ALA A 209 -2.44 7.39 9.11
N ASP A 210 -3.24 6.66 8.34
CA ASP A 210 -3.17 5.20 8.27
C ASP A 210 -2.25 4.70 7.14
N PHE A 211 -1.91 5.55 6.17
CA PHE A 211 -1.13 5.12 5.02
C PHE A 211 -0.17 6.19 4.49
N VAL A 212 -0.69 7.25 3.88
CA VAL A 212 0.14 8.22 3.14
C VAL A 212 1.14 8.91 4.06
N GLY A 213 0.73 9.32 5.26
CA GLY A 213 1.61 9.95 6.25
C GLY A 213 2.74 9.01 6.69
N PRO A 214 2.41 7.86 7.30
CA PRO A 214 3.41 6.86 7.72
C PRO A 214 4.34 6.37 6.61
N ALA A 215 3.83 6.12 5.40
CA ALA A 215 4.64 5.64 4.28
C ALA A 215 5.68 6.69 3.84
N ASN A 216 5.28 7.97 3.76
CA ASN A 216 6.22 9.05 3.46
C ASN A 216 7.19 9.31 4.62
N HIS A 217 6.77 9.12 5.88
CA HIS A 217 7.66 9.19 7.04
C HIS A 217 8.73 8.09 6.96
N ALA A 218 8.36 6.84 6.65
CA ALA A 218 9.30 5.75 6.44
C ALA A 218 10.32 6.08 5.32
N ARG A 219 9.86 6.66 4.21
CA ARG A 219 10.74 7.15 3.12
C ARG A 219 11.70 8.24 3.59
N GLY A 220 11.24 9.20 4.39
CA GLY A 220 12.09 10.21 5.03
C GLY A 220 13.15 9.60 5.96
N GLY A 221 12.78 8.54 6.69
CA GLY A 221 13.68 7.73 7.49
C GLY A 221 14.78 7.06 6.66
N LEU A 222 14.42 6.44 5.54
CA LEU A 222 15.38 5.83 4.58
C LEU A 222 16.37 6.87 4.03
N LYS A 223 15.87 8.03 3.60
CA LYS A 223 16.70 9.18 3.19
C LYS A 223 17.69 9.57 4.29
N THR A 224 17.21 9.70 5.52
CA THR A 224 18.02 10.09 6.68
C THR A 224 19.09 9.05 6.97
N THR A 225 18.78 7.75 6.87
CA THR A 225 19.72 6.64 7.03
C THR A 225 20.84 6.70 5.99
N LEU A 226 20.50 6.91 4.71
CA LEU A 226 21.48 7.09 3.64
C LEU A 226 22.42 8.28 3.92
N HIS A 227 21.84 9.46 4.13
CA HIS A 227 22.60 10.69 4.35
C HIS A 227 23.53 10.57 5.56
N LYS A 228 23.00 10.13 6.71
CA LYS A 228 23.79 10.00 7.94
C LYS A 228 24.93 9.01 7.79
N ASN A 229 24.68 7.83 7.21
CA ASN A 229 25.67 6.77 7.15
C ASN A 229 26.79 7.05 6.13
N LEU A 230 26.48 7.61 4.96
CA LEU A 230 27.49 8.05 3.99
C LEU A 230 28.36 9.17 4.56
N TRP A 231 27.75 10.14 5.26
CA TRP A 231 28.49 11.28 5.80
C TRP A 231 29.29 10.96 7.07
N LYS A 232 28.86 10.00 7.88
CA LYS A 232 29.36 9.79 9.26
C LYS A 232 30.88 9.77 9.36
N LYS A 233 31.57 8.98 8.53
CA LYS A 233 33.03 8.83 8.63
C LYS A 233 33.77 10.05 8.08
N ALA A 234 33.33 10.61 6.95
CA ALA A 234 33.89 11.86 6.40
C ALA A 234 33.74 13.02 7.40
N GLY A 235 32.54 13.21 7.94
CA GLY A 235 32.26 14.22 8.96
C GLY A 235 33.02 14.01 10.27
N SER A 236 33.39 12.78 10.61
CA SER A 236 34.27 12.50 11.76
C SER A 236 35.70 12.97 11.50
N VAL A 237 36.25 12.66 10.32
CA VAL A 237 37.60 13.08 9.94
C VAL A 237 37.69 14.62 9.90
N LEU A 238 36.70 15.27 9.31
CA LEU A 238 36.62 16.73 9.22
C LEU A 238 36.55 17.43 10.58
N ARG A 239 35.90 16.82 11.57
CA ARG A 239 35.73 17.41 12.90
C ARG A 239 36.91 17.18 13.83
N PHE A 240 37.54 16.01 13.74
CA PHE A 240 38.44 15.56 14.81
C PHE A 240 39.83 15.16 14.33
N GLU A 241 40.03 14.97 13.02
CA GLU A 241 41.26 14.35 12.50
C GLU A 241 42.00 15.20 11.46
N THR A 242 41.57 16.44 11.22
CA THR A 242 42.19 17.33 10.21
C THR A 242 43.62 17.75 10.56
N ALA A 243 43.96 17.87 11.85
CA ALA A 243 45.32 18.13 12.31
C ALA A 243 46.24 16.90 12.22
N ALA A 244 45.67 15.70 12.05
CA ALA A 244 46.42 14.45 12.15
C ALA A 244 47.18 14.07 10.87
N CYS A 245 46.84 14.67 9.73
CA CYS A 245 47.57 14.50 8.47
C CYS A 245 47.30 15.68 7.52
N LYS A 246 48.04 15.78 6.42
CA LYS A 246 47.81 16.81 5.37
C LYS A 246 47.01 16.33 4.16
N CYS A 247 46.68 15.03 4.10
CA CYS A 247 46.00 14.43 2.93
C CYS A 247 44.53 14.07 3.17
N TRP A 248 43.95 14.51 4.30
CA TRP A 248 42.55 14.19 4.65
C TRP A 248 41.58 14.81 3.64
N ASP A 249 41.89 16.00 3.14
CA ASP A 249 41.08 16.79 2.22
C ASP A 249 40.98 16.10 0.86
N ALA A 250 42.11 15.68 0.30
CA ALA A 250 42.15 14.88 -0.91
C ALA A 250 41.43 13.54 -0.72
N THR A 251 41.63 12.87 0.43
CA THR A 251 40.96 11.59 0.71
C THR A 251 39.43 11.73 0.74
N ILE A 252 38.91 12.71 1.47
CA ILE A 252 37.47 12.96 1.58
C ILE A 252 36.92 13.47 0.24
N GLY A 253 37.63 14.37 -0.43
CA GLY A 253 37.24 14.90 -1.72
C GLY A 253 37.08 13.80 -2.77
N GLN A 254 38.03 12.86 -2.82
CA GLN A 254 37.94 11.70 -3.73
C GLN A 254 36.79 10.75 -3.35
N TYR A 255 36.51 10.58 -2.06
CA TYR A 255 35.39 9.75 -1.61
C TYR A 255 34.05 10.35 -2.06
N LEU A 256 33.86 11.64 -1.84
CA LEU A 256 32.66 12.35 -2.27
C LEU A 256 32.55 12.39 -3.80
N ALA A 257 33.66 12.61 -4.51
CA ALA A 257 33.70 12.57 -5.96
C ALA A 257 33.28 11.20 -6.52
N ALA A 258 33.72 10.10 -5.89
CA ALA A 258 33.30 8.75 -6.25
C ALA A 258 31.79 8.53 -6.03
N LEU A 259 31.22 9.04 -4.93
CA LEU A 259 29.77 8.98 -4.70
C LEU A 259 28.95 9.83 -5.69
N VAL A 260 29.47 11.00 -6.06
CA VAL A 260 28.87 11.88 -7.09
C VAL A 260 28.92 11.20 -8.45
N LYS A 261 30.03 10.53 -8.80
CA LYS A 261 30.21 9.81 -10.07
C LYS A 261 29.13 8.74 -10.29
N ILE A 262 28.71 8.06 -9.23
CA ILE A 262 27.62 7.06 -9.28
C ILE A 262 26.23 7.65 -9.02
N ASP A 263 26.09 8.98 -8.99
CA ASP A 263 24.82 9.69 -8.82
C ASP A 263 24.06 9.33 -7.54
N THR A 264 24.77 9.36 -6.40
CA THR A 264 24.21 9.03 -5.06
C THR A 264 24.41 10.12 -4.00
N PHE A 265 25.21 11.14 -4.31
CA PHE A 265 25.54 12.23 -3.39
C PHE A 265 25.51 13.59 -4.11
N PRO A 266 25.01 14.67 -3.46
CA PRO A 266 24.31 14.69 -2.17
C PRO A 266 22.97 13.95 -2.22
N VAL A 267 22.63 13.22 -1.15
CA VAL A 267 21.39 12.40 -1.11
C VAL A 267 20.14 13.27 -1.31
N ASP A 268 20.16 14.50 -0.80
CA ASP A 268 19.06 15.46 -0.91
C ASP A 268 18.72 15.84 -2.36
N ASP A 269 19.71 15.84 -3.26
CA ASP A 269 19.54 16.21 -4.67
C ASP A 269 19.08 15.02 -5.53
N VAL A 270 19.35 13.79 -5.07
CA VAL A 270 19.07 12.56 -5.81
C VAL A 270 17.67 12.02 -5.48
N ILE A 271 17.25 12.08 -4.21
CA ILE A 271 15.96 11.54 -3.73
C ILE A 271 14.72 12.05 -4.48
N PRO A 272 14.65 13.31 -4.95
CA PRO A 272 13.50 13.79 -5.72
C PRO A 272 13.33 13.10 -7.08
N ARG A 273 14.41 12.56 -7.66
CA ARG A 273 14.45 12.01 -9.03
C ARG A 273 14.81 10.52 -9.10
N ALA A 274 15.04 9.87 -7.95
CA ALA A 274 15.37 8.46 -7.86
C ALA A 274 14.65 7.79 -6.68
N SER A 275 14.38 6.49 -6.80
CA SER A 275 13.89 5.70 -5.67
C SER A 275 15.03 5.37 -4.69
N ILE A 276 14.68 4.90 -3.49
CA ILE A 276 15.71 4.42 -2.54
C ILE A 276 16.45 3.22 -3.13
N ASN A 277 15.73 2.32 -3.81
CA ASN A 277 16.32 1.17 -4.46
C ASN A 277 17.27 1.54 -5.61
N ASP A 278 16.96 2.57 -6.40
CA ASP A 278 17.88 3.07 -7.43
C ASP A 278 19.19 3.56 -6.82
N ILE A 279 19.10 4.34 -5.73
CA ILE A 279 20.28 4.85 -5.01
C ILE A 279 21.08 3.68 -4.43
N VAL A 280 20.43 2.72 -3.78
CA VAL A 280 21.08 1.52 -3.23
C VAL A 280 21.75 0.69 -4.34
N ALA A 281 21.11 0.51 -5.48
CA ALA A 281 21.67 -0.21 -6.62
C ALA A 281 22.95 0.45 -7.14
N ARG A 282 22.98 1.78 -7.24
CA ARG A 282 24.18 2.55 -7.61
C ARG A 282 25.27 2.46 -6.54
N LEU A 283 24.92 2.56 -5.25
CA LEU A 283 25.86 2.41 -4.14
C LEU A 283 26.53 1.03 -4.13
N LYS A 284 25.85 -0.04 -4.59
CA LYS A 284 26.45 -1.38 -4.74
C LYS A 284 27.56 -1.42 -5.80
N GLN A 285 27.62 -0.45 -6.72
CA GLN A 285 28.65 -0.30 -7.74
C GLN A 285 29.78 0.64 -7.29
N PHE A 286 29.79 1.07 -6.03
CA PHE A 286 30.78 2.00 -5.51
C PHE A 286 32.19 1.38 -5.47
N GLU A 287 33.15 2.09 -6.06
CA GLU A 287 34.57 1.77 -6.07
C GLU A 287 35.39 2.97 -5.57
N PHE A 288 36.53 2.69 -4.94
CA PHE A 288 37.40 3.72 -4.38
C PHE A 288 38.88 3.42 -4.67
N ASP A 289 39.36 3.94 -5.80
CA ASP A 289 40.70 3.63 -6.33
C ASP A 289 41.78 4.64 -5.87
N TYR A 290 41.39 5.64 -5.08
CA TYR A 290 42.34 6.62 -4.57
C TYR A 290 43.17 6.02 -3.44
N ILE A 291 44.49 6.11 -3.54
CA ILE A 291 45.43 5.66 -2.51
C ILE A 291 45.89 6.86 -1.68
N PRO A 292 45.48 6.99 -0.41
CA PRO A 292 45.93 8.10 0.42
C PRO A 292 47.42 8.04 0.72
N ALA A 293 48.04 9.22 0.85
CA ALA A 293 49.47 9.36 1.11
C ALA A 293 49.89 8.86 2.50
N CYS A 294 48.98 8.87 3.49
CA CYS A 294 49.28 8.43 4.85
C CYS A 294 48.51 7.15 5.24
N ASN A 295 49.09 6.37 6.15
CA ASN A 295 48.50 5.11 6.64
C ASN A 295 47.17 5.32 7.35
N ARG A 296 46.97 6.46 8.05
CA ARG A 296 45.70 6.77 8.72
C ARG A 296 44.56 6.89 7.72
N CYS A 297 44.69 7.75 6.71
CA CYS A 297 43.67 7.87 5.67
C CYS A 297 43.49 6.57 4.87
N ARG A 298 44.58 5.83 4.62
CA ARG A 298 44.55 4.52 3.94
C ARG A 298 43.80 3.45 4.74
N SER A 299 43.84 3.53 6.08
CA SER A 299 43.14 2.59 6.95
C SER A 299 41.62 2.76 6.95
N ILE A 300 41.09 3.85 6.36
CA ILE A 300 39.65 4.03 6.24
C ILE A 300 39.13 3.22 5.06
N ASP A 301 38.39 2.16 5.36
CA ASP A 301 37.72 1.34 4.34
C ASP A 301 36.40 2.01 3.90
N TRP A 302 36.48 2.85 2.88
CA TRP A 302 35.34 3.55 2.30
C TRP A 302 34.34 2.60 1.61
N VAL A 303 34.83 1.51 1.04
CA VAL A 303 33.98 0.47 0.42
C VAL A 303 33.13 -0.19 1.51
N TYR A 304 33.72 -0.51 2.66
CA TYR A 304 32.99 -1.02 3.81
C TYR A 304 31.97 -0.01 4.36
N VAL A 305 32.31 1.29 4.43
CA VAL A 305 31.35 2.34 4.83
C VAL A 305 30.12 2.34 3.92
N VAL A 306 30.31 2.27 2.60
CA VAL A 306 29.21 2.25 1.63
C VAL A 306 28.41 0.94 1.72
N ARG A 307 29.08 -0.23 1.79
CA ARG A 307 28.40 -1.54 1.96
C ARG A 307 27.56 -1.60 3.24
N LYS A 308 28.09 -1.08 4.34
CA LYS A 308 27.36 -0.98 5.61
C LYS A 308 26.14 -0.05 5.49
N THR A 309 26.27 1.03 4.72
CA THR A 309 25.16 1.95 4.46
C THR A 309 24.05 1.29 3.65
N VAL A 310 24.41 0.51 2.61
CA VAL A 310 23.47 -0.31 1.83
C VAL A 310 22.71 -1.27 2.75
N ALA A 311 23.43 -2.09 3.52
CA ALA A 311 22.81 -3.07 4.41
C ALA A 311 21.88 -2.41 5.45
N ALA A 312 22.31 -1.30 6.05
CA ALA A 312 21.48 -0.56 7.02
C ALA A 312 20.21 0.03 6.39
N THR A 313 20.28 0.46 5.13
CA THR A 313 19.12 1.02 4.41
C THR A 313 18.14 -0.06 4.00
N GLU A 314 18.62 -1.19 3.47
CA GLU A 314 17.79 -2.33 3.06
C GLU A 314 17.04 -2.96 4.26
N ALA A 315 17.66 -2.95 5.44
CA ALA A 315 17.07 -3.48 6.67
C ALA A 315 16.27 -2.45 7.48
N TYR A 316 16.16 -1.20 7.02
CA TYR A 316 15.59 -0.10 7.82
C TYR A 316 14.08 -0.21 8.03
N PHE A 317 13.29 -0.64 7.04
CA PHE A 317 11.83 -0.61 7.14
C PHE A 317 11.19 -1.86 6.55
N ASP A 318 10.27 -2.46 7.29
CA ASP A 318 9.62 -3.73 6.94
C ASP A 318 8.19 -3.59 6.40
N GLY A 319 7.75 -2.34 6.19
CA GLY A 319 6.35 -2.05 5.87
C GLY A 319 5.59 -1.58 7.10
N LEU A 320 4.40 -1.00 6.90
CA LEU A 320 3.51 -0.63 7.99
C LEU A 320 2.88 -1.89 8.60
N CYS A 321 2.74 -1.88 9.92
CA CYS A 321 2.21 -3.01 10.68
C CYS A 321 0.81 -2.71 11.22
N LEU A 322 -0.21 -3.38 10.67
CA LEU A 322 -1.60 -3.22 11.11
C LEU A 322 -1.78 -3.51 12.60
N ASP A 323 -1.07 -4.49 13.15
CA ASP A 323 -1.16 -4.82 14.58
C ASP A 323 -0.58 -3.71 15.48
N CYS A 324 0.48 -3.03 15.03
CA CYS A 324 1.01 -1.85 15.74
C CYS A 324 0.06 -0.67 15.64
N MET A 325 -0.55 -0.46 14.47
CA MET A 325 -1.53 0.61 14.25
C MET A 325 -2.76 0.43 15.13
N ASP A 326 -3.35 -0.78 15.15
CA ASP A 326 -4.53 -1.07 15.96
C ASP A 326 -4.24 -0.97 17.47
N ARG A 327 -3.09 -1.48 17.92
CA ARG A 327 -2.72 -1.49 19.34
C ARG A 327 -2.32 -0.12 19.89
N SER A 328 -1.76 0.74 19.05
CA SER A 328 -1.38 2.11 19.45
C SER A 328 -2.54 3.11 19.32
N LYS A 329 -3.59 2.77 18.59
CA LYS A 329 -4.78 3.61 18.45
C LYS A 329 -5.47 3.79 19.82
N PRO A 330 -5.76 5.02 20.26
CA PRO A 330 -6.46 5.25 21.54
C PRO A 330 -7.85 4.58 21.53
N LYS A 331 -8.08 3.63 22.44
CA LYS A 331 -9.37 2.96 22.64
C LYS A 331 -9.94 3.38 24.00
N GLY A 332 -11.10 4.03 24.01
CA GLY A 332 -11.85 4.34 25.24
C GLY A 332 -11.09 5.16 26.30
N LYS A 333 -11.47 4.96 27.56
CA LYS A 333 -10.85 5.57 28.76
C LYS A 333 -9.83 4.62 29.39
N ASP A 334 -9.04 3.91 28.59
CA ASP A 334 -8.09 2.95 29.14
C ASP A 334 -7.06 3.65 30.03
N LEU A 335 -6.93 3.10 31.24
CA LEU A 335 -5.97 3.50 32.26
C LEU A 335 -4.58 3.38 31.63
N ASP A 336 -3.88 4.51 31.57
CA ASP A 336 -2.60 4.70 30.88
C ASP A 336 -1.70 3.45 30.97
N ASP A 337 -1.52 2.84 32.15
CA ASP A 337 -0.64 1.69 32.42
C ASP A 337 -0.86 0.44 31.57
N GLU A 338 -2.11 0.10 31.25
CA GLU A 338 -2.39 -1.04 30.38
C GLU A 338 -2.02 -0.71 28.93
N TYR A 339 -2.37 0.49 28.48
CA TYR A 339 -1.99 1.01 27.17
C TYR A 339 -0.46 1.05 26.98
N TRP A 340 0.31 1.40 28.02
CA TRP A 340 1.78 1.35 28.01
C TRP A 340 2.31 -0.08 27.85
N ARG A 341 1.88 -1.00 28.71
CA ARG A 341 2.33 -2.42 28.69
C ARG A 341 1.99 -3.14 27.40
N HIS A 342 0.95 -2.70 26.70
CA HIS A 342 0.61 -3.26 25.38
C HIS A 342 1.52 -2.75 24.26
N ASN A 343 2.12 -1.58 24.42
CA ASN A 343 2.90 -0.92 23.38
C ASN A 343 4.43 -0.97 23.59
N GLU A 344 4.88 -1.44 24.75
CA GLU A 344 6.31 -1.61 25.04
C GLU A 344 6.98 -2.74 24.24
N SER A 345 8.28 -2.62 24.03
CA SER A 345 9.09 -3.69 23.45
C SER A 345 9.28 -4.82 24.46
N MET A 346 9.14 -6.07 24.00
CA MET A 346 9.39 -7.24 24.83
C MET A 346 10.82 -7.72 24.61
N GLY A 347 11.72 -7.52 25.58
CA GLY A 347 13.14 -7.89 25.44
C GLY A 347 13.84 -7.15 24.29
N GLY A 348 13.47 -5.89 24.05
CA GLY A 348 14.00 -5.07 22.94
C GLY A 348 13.38 -5.36 21.57
N ARG A 349 12.45 -6.33 21.48
CA ARG A 349 11.73 -6.65 20.24
C ARG A 349 10.39 -5.93 20.17
N TRP A 350 10.10 -5.35 19.00
CA TRP A 350 8.91 -4.53 18.74
C TRP A 350 7.79 -5.28 18.01
N ASP A 351 8.05 -6.51 17.57
CA ASP A 351 7.18 -7.33 16.72
C ASP A 351 6.57 -8.54 17.44
N THR A 352 6.80 -8.71 18.75
CA THR A 352 6.44 -9.92 19.50
C THR A 352 4.94 -10.20 19.57
N ARG A 353 4.11 -9.18 19.33
CA ARG A 353 2.65 -9.25 19.32
C ARG A 353 2.07 -8.92 17.94
N CYS A 354 2.85 -9.14 16.88
CA CYS A 354 2.50 -8.80 15.52
C CYS A 354 2.50 -10.05 14.63
N ARG A 355 1.60 -10.10 13.65
CA ARG A 355 1.50 -11.16 12.64
C ARG A 355 2.66 -11.14 11.65
N ILE A 356 3.38 -10.02 11.57
CA ILE A 356 4.58 -9.87 10.74
C ILE A 356 5.79 -9.62 11.65
N LYS A 357 6.95 -10.15 11.24
CA LYS A 357 8.23 -9.77 11.85
C LYS A 357 8.65 -8.41 11.33
N HIS A 358 9.08 -7.52 12.23
CA HIS A 358 9.51 -6.19 11.87
C HIS A 358 10.43 -5.56 12.91
N ASN A 359 11.14 -4.52 12.53
CA ASN A 359 12.02 -3.77 13.42
C ASN A 359 11.33 -2.60 14.15
N GLN A 360 12.11 -1.85 14.92
CA GLN A 360 11.68 -0.65 15.65
C GLN A 360 11.17 0.46 14.74
N ALA A 361 11.77 0.65 13.56
CA ALA A 361 11.37 1.72 12.65
C ALA A 361 9.96 1.48 12.12
N THR A 362 9.63 0.23 11.74
CA THR A 362 8.26 -0.16 11.37
C THR A 362 7.27 0.14 12.49
N TRP A 363 7.58 -0.24 13.74
CA TRP A 363 6.72 0.08 14.89
C TRP A 363 6.53 1.61 15.03
N TYR A 364 7.62 2.36 14.97
CA TYR A 364 7.63 3.80 15.18
C TYR A 364 6.79 4.56 14.15
N VAL A 365 6.88 4.18 12.87
CA VAL A 365 6.10 4.82 11.80
C VAL A 365 4.66 4.34 11.76
N SER A 366 4.37 3.12 12.24
CA SER A 366 3.01 2.56 12.34
C SER A 366 2.25 3.06 13.57
N TRP A 367 2.83 3.97 14.35
CA TRP A 367 2.24 4.48 15.57
C TRP A 367 1.09 5.45 15.29
N LEU A 368 -0.10 5.14 15.81
CA LEU A 368 -1.31 5.98 15.75
C LEU A 368 -1.70 6.59 17.11
N GLY A 369 -0.87 6.39 18.14
CA GLY A 369 -1.09 6.89 19.50
C GLY A 369 -0.58 8.30 19.74
N ARG A 370 -0.56 8.73 21.01
CA ARG A 370 0.03 10.02 21.41
C ARG A 370 1.55 10.04 21.26
N ASP A 371 2.10 11.17 20.85
CA ASP A 371 3.54 11.33 20.62
C ASP A 371 4.36 11.25 21.90
N ASP A 372 3.86 11.80 23.01
CA ASP A 372 4.53 11.76 24.31
C ASP A 372 4.66 10.31 24.81
N THR A 373 3.63 9.47 24.56
CA THR A 373 3.68 8.04 24.85
C THR A 373 4.74 7.33 24.02
N ARG A 374 4.75 7.56 22.70
CA ARG A 374 5.77 6.99 21.82
C ARG A 374 7.18 7.34 22.27
N GLN A 375 7.44 8.60 22.63
CA GLN A 375 8.76 9.05 23.09
C GLN A 375 9.17 8.42 24.41
N LYS A 376 8.24 8.29 25.37
CA LYS A 376 8.51 7.61 26.63
C LYS A 376 8.83 6.12 26.42
N LEU A 377 8.07 5.42 25.56
CA LEU A 377 8.35 4.01 25.20
C LEU A 377 9.72 3.82 24.53
N LEU A 378 10.15 4.77 23.69
CA LEU A 378 11.47 4.73 23.07
C LEU A 378 12.63 4.94 24.06
N ARG A 379 12.40 5.69 25.14
CA ARG A 379 13.40 5.99 26.17
C ARG A 379 13.54 4.88 27.22
N GLY A 380 12.52 4.01 27.35
CA GLY A 380 12.46 2.98 28.39
C GLY A 380 12.16 3.54 29.79
N ASN A 381 12.01 2.65 30.77
CA ASN A 381 11.66 3.00 32.16
C ASN A 381 12.71 3.86 32.87
N ASP A 382 13.93 3.95 32.35
CA ASP A 382 15.05 4.61 33.04
C ASP A 382 15.14 6.12 32.82
N GLY A 383 14.33 6.73 31.94
CA GLY A 383 14.03 8.16 31.93
C GLY A 383 15.18 9.15 32.18
N TYR A 384 16.45 8.82 31.90
CA TYR A 384 17.57 9.66 32.30
C TYR A 384 17.63 10.86 31.36
N ARG A 385 17.27 12.03 31.92
CA ARG A 385 17.63 13.33 31.37
C ARG A 385 19.15 13.46 31.45
N PRO A 386 19.88 13.71 30.35
CA PRO A 386 21.15 14.42 30.51
C PRO A 386 20.77 15.75 31.15
N GLY A 387 21.22 15.96 32.38
CA GLY A 387 21.11 17.27 33.01
C GLY A 387 21.81 18.30 32.13
N ASP A 388 21.13 19.43 31.95
CA ASP A 388 21.80 20.71 31.77
C ASP A 388 22.67 20.95 33.01
N GLU A 389 23.91 20.45 33.07
CA GLU A 389 24.94 20.92 34.01
C GLU A 389 26.35 20.64 33.45
N GLY A 390 27.09 21.70 33.10
CA GLY A 390 28.55 21.69 32.88
C GLY A 390 29.03 22.33 31.58
#